data_AF-A0A1V6F2A4-F1
#
_entry.id   AF-A0A1V6F2A4-F1
#
_cell.length_a   1.000
_cell.length_b   1.000
_cell.length_c   1.000
_cell.angle_alpha   90.00
_cell.angle_beta   90.00
_cell.angle_gamma   90.00
#
_symmetry.space_group_name_H-M   'P 1'
#
loop_
_entity.id
_entity.type
_entity.pdbx_description
1 polymer ?
#
loop_
_entity_poly.entity_id
_entity_poly.type
_entity_poly.pdbx_seq_one_letter_code
_entity_poly.pdbx_strand_id
1 'polypeptide(L)'
;MFFFRVSSVMLALVILLAVPAPAELQSVSVGGQIRVRGNYWRNAFNTRSAPALVGNNIRWSSDAFWGRPIGDPVGGQTIISFFDWDHAGKDYAVIEQRTRLHLCAEFTDRVALVAEFDAFSVWGESFRSEYLTGADQRNGENDSIQLHQAYVEASEAWGLPVRIRIGRQELIFGKGWLTGNNDALPEFAGLSFDAARVTYTPGALTLDAFWSKLAERFAVEADGDTDFAGVYASYAASNALNLDAYWFLVRDAAHLEDTQDALISDWLESLFGRDDYGATQLHTLGMRASGAWGRLDYDLEAAWQFGEAAAPGFLFKPFIYGDDEAEFDAWAVETELGYTLELSWCPRLYLGAAYFSGEDNRDLSFWGWLNPLTAVKRPESSVSFNRLFSNTVHSYFMDEMGELSNFWTVCGGFSIQPAETLEAGMDLALFRVVEPFEMPLHFWLDGRRVLLTRDLSYLTRTADRDMGWELGIWGRYHYSDDLIFEAGWSHLFTGKALRDGNFVDLNGLAYNGGTDQKDADYFYVETDIRF
;
A
#
# COMPACT_ATOMS: atom_id res chain seq x y z
N MET A 1 -13.07 32.25 6.59
CA MET A 1 -13.43 33.22 5.52
C MET A 1 -12.28 33.59 4.57
N PHE A 2 -11.03 33.16 4.84
CA PHE A 2 -9.87 33.34 3.94
C PHE A 2 -9.71 32.20 2.90
N PHE A 3 -10.24 31.00 3.16
CA PHE A 3 -10.19 29.82 2.29
C PHE A 3 -10.87 30.00 0.92
N PHE A 4 -12.01 30.71 0.88
CA PHE A 4 -12.72 30.98 -0.38
C PHE A 4 -11.96 31.91 -1.34
N ARG A 5 -10.86 32.55 -0.93
CA ARG A 5 -10.14 33.48 -1.81
C ARG A 5 -9.02 32.84 -2.62
N VAL A 6 -8.46 31.70 -2.23
CA VAL A 6 -7.38 31.05 -2.99
C VAL A 6 -7.93 30.07 -4.01
N SER A 7 -8.86 29.19 -3.62
CA SER A 7 -9.51 28.23 -4.54
C SER A 7 -10.36 28.93 -5.60
N SER A 8 -11.05 30.03 -5.25
CA SER A 8 -11.80 30.81 -6.24
C SER A 8 -10.90 31.60 -7.18
N VAL A 9 -9.69 31.97 -6.77
CA VAL A 9 -8.73 32.69 -7.64
C VAL A 9 -8.05 31.72 -8.59
N MET A 10 -7.75 30.49 -8.17
CA MET A 10 -7.22 29.44 -9.06
C MET A 10 -8.28 28.95 -10.06
N LEU A 11 -9.51 28.71 -9.61
CA LEU A 11 -10.64 28.37 -10.48
C LEU A 11 -10.99 29.52 -11.44
N ALA A 12 -10.96 30.78 -10.97
CA ALA A 12 -11.13 31.94 -11.83
C ALA A 12 -9.96 32.11 -12.81
N LEU A 13 -8.73 31.77 -12.45
CA LEU A 13 -7.57 31.78 -13.38
C LEU A 13 -7.69 30.68 -14.44
N VAL A 14 -8.17 29.48 -14.08
CA VAL A 14 -8.46 28.39 -15.05
C VAL A 14 -9.61 28.79 -15.99
N ILE A 15 -10.66 29.42 -15.47
CA ILE A 15 -11.78 29.94 -16.27
C ILE A 15 -11.37 31.16 -17.12
N LEU A 16 -10.45 32.00 -16.65
CA LEU A 16 -9.92 33.16 -17.39
C LEU A 16 -8.86 32.78 -18.44
N LEU A 17 -8.19 31.64 -18.28
CA LEU A 17 -7.28 31.06 -19.29
C LEU A 17 -8.02 30.20 -20.32
N ALA A 18 -9.24 29.74 -20.01
CA ALA A 18 -10.20 29.23 -20.98
C ALA A 18 -10.81 30.40 -21.77
N VAL A 19 -10.05 30.92 -22.75
CA VAL A 19 -10.68 31.57 -23.90
C VAL A 19 -11.74 30.58 -24.41
N PRO A 20 -12.98 31.01 -24.68
CA PRO A 20 -13.96 30.14 -25.31
C PRO A 20 -13.52 29.94 -26.77
N ALA A 21 -12.51 29.11 -26.97
CA ALA A 21 -12.37 28.38 -28.21
C ALA A 21 -13.53 27.38 -28.21
N PRO A 22 -14.45 27.42 -29.18
CA PRO A 22 -15.43 26.36 -29.35
C PRO A 22 -14.65 25.06 -29.63
N ALA A 23 -14.39 24.28 -28.59
CA ALA A 23 -13.81 22.96 -28.71
C ALA A 23 -14.88 22.04 -29.31
N GLU A 24 -14.79 21.73 -30.60
CA GLU A 24 -15.74 20.88 -31.30
C GLU A 24 -15.37 19.41 -31.11
N LEU A 25 -16.35 18.56 -30.81
CA LEU A 25 -16.13 17.11 -30.66
C LEU A 25 -15.65 16.51 -32.00
N GLN A 26 -14.50 15.83 -31.99
CA GLN A 26 -13.90 15.20 -33.16
C GLN A 26 -14.19 13.69 -33.22
N SER A 27 -14.03 13.01 -32.09
CA SER A 27 -14.18 11.56 -31.99
C SER A 27 -14.60 11.15 -30.59
N VAL A 28 -15.28 10.01 -30.52
CA VAL A 28 -15.54 9.29 -29.27
C VAL A 28 -15.07 7.87 -29.46
N SER A 29 -14.19 7.40 -28.57
CA SER A 29 -13.81 6.00 -28.48
C SER A 29 -14.40 5.38 -27.22
N VAL A 30 -14.72 4.10 -27.33
CA VAL A 30 -15.15 3.25 -26.24
C VAL A 30 -14.24 2.04 -26.24
N GLY A 31 -13.72 1.69 -25.08
CA GLY A 31 -12.97 0.47 -24.88
C GLY A 31 -13.20 -0.05 -23.48
N GLY A 32 -12.54 -1.14 -23.12
CA GLY A 32 -12.66 -1.69 -21.78
C GLY A 32 -11.72 -2.82 -21.50
N GLN A 33 -11.88 -3.36 -20.30
CA GLN A 33 -11.13 -4.52 -19.85
C GLN A 33 -12.00 -5.36 -18.93
N ILE A 34 -11.88 -6.68 -19.04
CA ILE A 34 -12.41 -7.61 -18.04
C ILE A 34 -11.25 -8.45 -17.56
N ARG A 35 -11.00 -8.37 -16.24
CA ARG A 35 -10.02 -9.21 -15.56
C ARG A 35 -10.76 -10.13 -14.61
N VAL A 36 -10.46 -11.42 -14.66
CA VAL A 36 -10.99 -12.44 -13.75
C VAL A 36 -9.83 -13.21 -13.16
N ARG A 37 -9.77 -13.34 -11.84
CA ARG A 37 -8.75 -14.14 -11.16
C ARG A 37 -9.40 -15.05 -10.13
N GLY A 38 -9.05 -16.32 -10.16
CA GLY A 38 -9.28 -17.25 -9.06
C GLY A 38 -8.04 -17.33 -8.20
N ASN A 39 -8.20 -17.08 -6.90
CA ASN A 39 -7.14 -17.12 -5.89
C ASN A 39 -7.43 -18.22 -4.86
N TYR A 40 -6.39 -18.92 -4.41
CA TYR A 40 -6.46 -19.92 -3.35
C TYR A 40 -5.21 -19.88 -2.47
N TRP A 41 -5.37 -19.48 -1.22
CA TRP A 41 -4.34 -19.52 -0.19
C TRP A 41 -4.64 -20.58 0.85
N ARG A 42 -3.64 -21.41 1.12
CA ARG A 42 -3.69 -22.49 2.08
C ARG A 42 -2.80 -22.19 3.28
N ASN A 43 -3.31 -22.44 4.48
CA ASN A 43 -2.59 -22.26 5.76
C ASN A 43 -1.96 -20.86 5.97
N ALA A 44 -2.56 -19.78 5.46
CA ALA A 44 -2.01 -18.43 5.56
C ALA A 44 -2.85 -17.53 6.47
N PHE A 45 -4.11 -17.34 6.11
CA PHE A 45 -5.02 -16.39 6.74
C PHE A 45 -5.96 -17.07 7.73
N ASN A 46 -6.36 -16.32 8.76
CA ASN A 46 -7.45 -16.76 9.62
C ASN A 46 -8.74 -16.96 8.79
N THR A 47 -9.62 -17.80 9.33
CA THR A 47 -10.92 -18.09 8.72
C THR A 47 -11.69 -16.80 8.41
N ARG A 48 -12.12 -16.67 7.15
CA ARG A 48 -12.79 -15.50 6.58
C ARG A 48 -13.96 -14.98 7.42
N SER A 49 -14.10 -13.66 7.49
CA SER A 49 -15.18 -12.94 8.15
C SER A 49 -16.34 -12.61 7.20
N ALA A 50 -16.04 -12.39 5.92
CA ALA A 50 -16.96 -12.29 4.80
C ALA A 50 -16.37 -13.05 3.58
N PRO A 51 -17.10 -13.24 2.47
CA PRO A 51 -16.59 -14.08 1.38
C PRO A 51 -15.32 -13.52 0.70
N ALA A 52 -15.13 -12.19 0.70
CA ALA A 52 -13.92 -11.49 0.23
C ALA A 52 -13.15 -10.76 1.36
N LEU A 53 -13.30 -11.19 2.62
CA LEU A 53 -12.58 -10.57 3.74
C LEU A 53 -11.98 -11.64 4.65
N VAL A 54 -10.66 -11.60 4.79
CA VAL A 54 -9.93 -12.42 5.76
C VAL A 54 -10.38 -12.10 7.20
N GLY A 55 -10.31 -13.10 8.08
CA GLY A 55 -10.61 -12.90 9.49
C GLY A 55 -9.43 -12.28 10.23
N ASN A 56 -9.68 -11.66 11.38
CA ASN A 56 -8.64 -11.34 12.35
C ASN A 56 -8.86 -12.12 13.65
N ASN A 57 -7.78 -12.31 14.40
CA ASN A 57 -7.81 -12.95 15.70
C ASN A 57 -6.89 -12.21 16.66
N ILE A 58 -7.29 -12.13 17.94
CA ILE A 58 -6.44 -11.62 19.00
C ILE A 58 -5.28 -12.59 19.23
N ARG A 59 -4.06 -12.10 19.09
CA ARG A 59 -2.82 -12.84 19.35
C ARG A 59 -2.23 -12.53 20.72
N TRP A 60 -2.47 -11.31 21.19
CA TRP A 60 -2.11 -10.86 22.52
C TRP A 60 -3.18 -9.94 23.09
N SER A 61 -3.68 -10.26 24.28
CA SER A 61 -4.60 -9.42 25.01
C SER A 61 -3.87 -8.26 25.71
N SER A 62 -4.60 -7.18 25.95
CA SER A 62 -4.04 -5.93 26.48
C SER A 62 -3.43 -6.02 27.88
N ASP A 63 -3.79 -7.02 28.67
CA ASP A 63 -3.16 -7.29 29.97
C ASP A 63 -1.68 -7.71 29.85
N ALA A 64 -1.21 -8.08 28.66
CA ALA A 64 0.21 -8.37 28.42
C ALA A 64 1.09 -7.11 28.29
N PHE A 65 0.48 -5.93 28.13
CA PHE A 65 1.16 -4.73 27.62
C PHE A 65 1.05 -3.51 28.53
N TRP A 66 0.89 -3.73 29.84
CA TRP A 66 0.86 -2.60 30.78
C TRP A 66 2.09 -1.69 30.58
N GLY A 67 1.84 -0.42 30.26
CA GLY A 67 2.89 0.59 30.05
C GLY A 67 3.70 0.47 28.76
N ARG A 68 3.34 -0.44 27.83
CA ARG A 68 4.03 -0.63 26.56
C ARG A 68 3.31 0.10 25.43
N PRO A 69 3.99 0.90 24.60
CA PRO A 69 3.35 1.61 23.51
C PRO A 69 3.20 0.69 22.30
N ILE A 70 2.08 -0.02 22.17
CA ILE A 70 1.93 -1.03 21.10
C ILE A 70 1.64 -0.41 19.73
N GLY A 71 1.03 0.77 19.66
CA GLY A 71 0.70 1.41 18.36
C GLY A 71 -0.39 0.65 17.62
N ASP A 72 -1.49 0.34 18.31
CA ASP A 72 -2.57 -0.52 17.83
C ASP A 72 -3.58 0.30 16.98
N PRO A 73 -3.66 0.09 15.65
CA PRO A 73 -4.58 0.83 14.79
C PRO A 73 -6.05 0.49 15.02
N VAL A 74 -6.35 -0.67 15.63
CA VAL A 74 -7.73 -1.08 15.96
C VAL A 74 -8.16 -0.68 17.38
N GLY A 75 -7.20 -0.19 18.17
CA GLY A 75 -7.41 0.38 19.50
C GLY A 75 -7.57 -0.65 20.62
N GLY A 76 -7.23 -0.21 21.84
CA GLY A 76 -7.41 -1.01 23.05
C GLY A 76 -6.18 -1.79 23.50
N GLN A 77 -4.98 -1.45 23.00
CA GLN A 77 -3.70 -2.06 23.39
C GLN A 77 -3.69 -3.58 23.16
N THR A 78 -4.35 -4.06 22.11
CA THR A 78 -4.48 -5.49 21.82
C THR A 78 -3.78 -5.78 20.50
N ILE A 79 -3.00 -6.86 20.42
CA ILE A 79 -2.39 -7.24 19.15
C ILE A 79 -3.32 -8.24 18.47
N ILE A 80 -3.86 -7.86 17.32
CA ILE A 80 -4.55 -8.74 16.38
C ILE A 80 -3.61 -9.17 15.24
N SER A 81 -3.94 -10.27 14.58
CA SER A 81 -3.32 -10.66 13.32
C SER A 81 -4.37 -11.19 12.36
N PHE A 82 -4.15 -10.98 11.06
CA PHE A 82 -4.92 -11.58 9.97
C PHE A 82 -4.43 -12.98 9.57
N PHE A 83 -3.27 -13.38 10.07
CA PHE A 83 -2.60 -14.63 9.71
C PHE A 83 -2.70 -15.69 10.80
N ASP A 84 -2.79 -16.97 10.44
CA ASP A 84 -2.72 -18.11 11.38
C ASP A 84 -1.50 -19.01 11.20
N TRP A 85 -1.00 -19.16 9.97
CA TRP A 85 0.10 -20.07 9.61
C TRP A 85 -0.13 -21.50 10.13
N ASP A 86 -1.38 -21.94 10.15
CA ASP A 86 -1.78 -23.27 10.65
C ASP A 86 -2.76 -23.99 9.72
N HIS A 87 -3.21 -25.18 10.12
CA HIS A 87 -4.12 -26.03 9.32
C HIS A 87 -5.45 -26.32 10.02
N ALA A 88 -5.76 -25.55 11.08
CA ALA A 88 -6.98 -25.72 11.87
C ALA A 88 -8.16 -24.95 11.26
N GLY A 89 -7.88 -23.82 10.60
CA GLY A 89 -8.85 -22.96 9.93
C GLY A 89 -9.29 -23.48 8.56
N LYS A 90 -10.18 -22.72 7.91
CA LYS A 90 -10.49 -22.89 6.49
C LYS A 90 -9.50 -22.08 5.66
N ASP A 91 -9.01 -22.68 4.60
CA ASP A 91 -8.26 -21.99 3.54
C ASP A 91 -9.07 -20.84 2.91
N TYR A 92 -8.38 -19.83 2.40
CA TYR A 92 -8.98 -18.69 1.71
C TYR A 92 -9.04 -18.95 0.21
N ALA A 93 -10.22 -18.85 -0.38
CA ALA A 93 -10.45 -19.08 -1.80
C ALA A 93 -11.48 -18.07 -2.30
N VAL A 94 -11.16 -17.38 -3.38
CA VAL A 94 -12.02 -16.34 -3.96
C VAL A 94 -11.87 -16.33 -5.49
N ILE A 95 -12.96 -16.04 -6.19
CA ILE A 95 -12.92 -15.71 -7.63
C ILE A 95 -13.44 -14.30 -7.78
N GLU A 96 -12.61 -13.44 -8.33
CA GLU A 96 -12.83 -12.01 -8.40
C GLU A 96 -12.84 -11.57 -9.84
N GLN A 97 -13.66 -10.57 -10.13
CA GLN A 97 -13.77 -9.97 -11.44
C GLN A 97 -13.79 -8.45 -11.31
N ARG A 98 -12.92 -7.79 -12.07
CA ARG A 98 -12.97 -6.35 -12.31
C ARG A 98 -13.28 -6.07 -13.77
N THR A 99 -14.33 -5.30 -14.01
CA THR A 99 -14.75 -4.86 -15.34
C THR A 99 -14.58 -3.36 -15.45
N ARG A 100 -13.82 -2.89 -16.44
CA ARG A 100 -13.61 -1.47 -16.75
C ARG A 100 -14.26 -1.12 -18.08
N LEU A 101 -14.93 0.02 -18.14
CA LEU A 101 -15.46 0.62 -19.36
C LEU A 101 -14.92 2.04 -19.49
N HIS A 102 -14.15 2.25 -20.55
CA HIS A 102 -13.47 3.49 -20.85
C HIS A 102 -14.21 4.27 -21.94
N LEU A 103 -14.35 5.57 -21.73
CA LEU A 103 -14.90 6.53 -22.70
C LEU A 103 -13.90 7.68 -22.86
N CYS A 104 -13.44 7.91 -24.08
CA CYS A 104 -12.63 9.08 -24.42
C CYS A 104 -13.33 9.90 -25.50
N ALA A 105 -13.60 11.16 -25.20
CA ALA A 105 -14.13 12.14 -26.15
C ALA A 105 -13.02 13.15 -26.46
N GLU A 106 -12.59 13.20 -27.71
CA GLU A 106 -11.57 14.12 -28.18
C GLU A 106 -12.23 15.34 -28.85
N PHE A 107 -11.76 16.53 -28.50
CA PHE A 107 -12.24 17.79 -29.02
C PHE A 107 -11.14 18.50 -29.81
N THR A 108 -11.51 19.53 -30.58
CA THR A 108 -10.51 20.43 -31.19
C THR A 108 -9.63 21.06 -30.12
N ASP A 109 -8.47 21.59 -30.55
CA ASP A 109 -7.48 22.22 -29.68
C ASP A 109 -6.83 21.26 -28.66
N ARG A 110 -6.81 19.96 -28.97
CA ARG A 110 -6.10 18.91 -28.21
C ARG A 110 -6.62 18.77 -26.78
N VAL A 111 -7.93 18.96 -26.62
CA VAL A 111 -8.64 18.74 -25.37
C VAL A 111 -9.33 17.38 -25.44
N ALA A 112 -9.19 16.59 -24.39
CA ALA A 112 -9.88 15.31 -24.25
C ALA A 112 -10.65 15.27 -22.93
N LEU A 113 -11.82 14.65 -22.95
CA LEU A 113 -12.54 14.24 -21.76
C LEU A 113 -12.45 12.72 -21.66
N VAL A 114 -12.01 12.23 -20.50
CA VAL A 114 -11.92 10.82 -20.20
C VAL A 114 -12.84 10.50 -19.03
N ALA A 115 -13.60 9.41 -19.17
CA ALA A 115 -14.36 8.81 -18.09
C ALA A 115 -14.19 7.29 -18.13
N GLU A 116 -13.88 6.69 -16.99
CA GLU A 116 -13.76 5.26 -16.84
C GLU A 116 -14.59 4.80 -15.66
N PHE A 117 -15.48 3.84 -15.93
CA PHE A 117 -16.28 3.19 -14.91
C PHE A 117 -15.68 1.83 -14.63
N ASP A 118 -15.67 1.43 -13.37
CA ASP A 118 -15.34 0.08 -13.01
C ASP A 118 -16.39 -0.58 -12.11
N ALA A 119 -16.38 -1.90 -12.12
CA ALA A 119 -17.17 -2.73 -11.23
C ALA A 119 -16.28 -3.87 -10.75
N PHE A 120 -16.13 -3.96 -9.44
CA PHE A 120 -15.48 -5.08 -8.77
C PHE A 120 -16.55 -6.02 -8.22
N SER A 121 -16.32 -7.33 -8.34
CA SER A 121 -17.29 -8.32 -7.87
C SER A 121 -16.61 -9.63 -7.49
N VAL A 122 -17.16 -10.30 -6.48
CA VAL A 122 -16.76 -11.65 -6.06
C VAL A 122 -17.83 -12.65 -6.47
N TRP A 123 -17.42 -13.67 -7.21
CA TRP A 123 -18.35 -14.67 -7.74
C TRP A 123 -18.96 -15.49 -6.61
N GLY A 124 -20.30 -15.61 -6.63
CA GLY A 124 -21.07 -16.35 -5.62
C GLY A 124 -21.71 -15.49 -4.54
N GLU A 125 -21.34 -14.21 -4.42
CA GLU A 125 -22.02 -13.28 -3.50
C GLU A 125 -23.31 -12.72 -4.08
N SER A 126 -23.40 -12.63 -5.41
CA SER A 126 -24.44 -11.88 -6.10
C SER A 126 -25.62 -12.71 -6.59
N PHE A 127 -25.86 -13.89 -5.98
CA PHE A 127 -26.98 -14.75 -6.34
C PHE A 127 -28.31 -14.14 -5.92
N ARG A 128 -29.21 -13.91 -6.89
CA ARG A 128 -30.42 -13.10 -6.72
C ARG A 128 -31.67 -13.86 -6.31
N SER A 129 -31.59 -15.18 -6.21
CA SER A 129 -32.76 -16.03 -5.96
C SER A 129 -32.61 -16.74 -4.62
N GLU A 130 -33.64 -16.69 -3.77
CA GLU A 130 -33.73 -17.61 -2.64
C GLU A 130 -34.39 -18.91 -3.12
N TYR A 131 -33.59 -19.94 -3.40
CA TYR A 131 -34.06 -21.20 -3.99
C TYR A 131 -35.12 -21.91 -3.12
N LEU A 132 -35.12 -21.68 -1.80
CA LEU A 132 -36.09 -22.30 -0.90
C LEU A 132 -37.49 -21.69 -1.02
N THR A 133 -37.58 -20.40 -1.30
CA THR A 133 -38.84 -19.65 -1.30
C THR A 133 -39.27 -19.18 -2.69
N GLY A 134 -38.36 -19.19 -3.66
CA GLY A 134 -38.54 -18.56 -4.97
C GLY A 134 -38.62 -17.04 -4.90
N ALA A 135 -38.24 -16.44 -3.77
CA ALA A 135 -38.19 -14.99 -3.63
C ALA A 135 -36.93 -14.46 -4.32
N ASP A 136 -37.11 -13.82 -5.46
CA ASP A 136 -36.04 -13.15 -6.16
C ASP A 136 -35.88 -11.72 -5.64
N GLN A 137 -34.64 -11.34 -5.31
CA GLN A 137 -34.29 -10.01 -4.82
C GLN A 137 -33.33 -9.32 -5.79
N ARG A 138 -33.37 -7.99 -5.81
CA ARG A 138 -32.28 -7.22 -6.41
C ARG A 138 -31.12 -7.27 -5.44
N ASN A 139 -29.95 -7.70 -5.91
CA ASN A 139 -28.74 -7.68 -5.09
C ASN A 139 -28.42 -6.23 -4.70
N GLY A 140 -28.02 -6.04 -3.44
CA GLY A 140 -27.61 -4.74 -2.88
C GLY A 140 -26.16 -4.38 -3.20
N GLU A 141 -25.64 -3.39 -2.47
CA GLU A 141 -24.40 -2.59 -2.62
C GLU A 141 -23.11 -3.26 -3.16
N ASN A 142 -22.96 -4.60 -3.13
CA ASN A 142 -21.73 -5.33 -3.48
C ASN A 142 -21.36 -5.31 -4.99
N ASP A 143 -22.29 -5.04 -5.90
CA ASP A 143 -22.04 -4.95 -7.36
C ASP A 143 -22.23 -3.51 -7.87
N SER A 144 -21.68 -2.52 -7.17
CA SER A 144 -21.83 -1.12 -7.57
C SER A 144 -20.84 -0.75 -8.68
N ILE A 145 -21.34 -0.03 -9.69
CA ILE A 145 -20.48 0.61 -10.69
C ILE A 145 -19.94 1.89 -10.06
N GLN A 146 -18.62 2.00 -10.04
CA GLN A 146 -17.89 3.15 -9.53
C GLN A 146 -17.29 3.97 -10.67
N LEU A 147 -17.09 5.27 -10.44
CA LEU A 147 -16.38 6.15 -11.35
C LEU A 147 -14.90 6.14 -10.97
N HIS A 148 -14.12 5.30 -11.66
CA HIS A 148 -12.69 5.10 -11.41
C HIS A 148 -11.86 6.28 -11.88
N GLN A 149 -12.10 6.77 -13.11
CA GLN A 149 -11.43 7.97 -13.64
C GLN A 149 -12.45 8.92 -14.28
N ALA A 150 -12.23 10.22 -14.12
CA ALA A 150 -13.03 11.27 -14.73
C ALA A 150 -12.23 12.57 -14.76
N TYR A 151 -11.67 12.91 -15.91
CA TYR A 151 -10.82 14.10 -16.03
C TYR A 151 -10.94 14.77 -17.40
N VAL A 152 -10.58 16.05 -17.41
CA VAL A 152 -10.28 16.80 -18.63
C VAL A 152 -8.78 16.90 -18.77
N GLU A 153 -8.30 16.63 -19.98
CA GLU A 153 -6.89 16.76 -20.35
C GLU A 153 -6.75 17.77 -21.48
N ALA A 154 -5.82 18.71 -21.33
CA ALA A 154 -5.39 19.61 -22.39
C ALA A 154 -3.92 19.29 -22.72
N SER A 155 -3.67 18.85 -23.95
CA SER A 155 -2.34 18.55 -24.44
C SER A 155 -1.77 19.70 -25.27
N GLU A 156 -0.45 19.89 -25.19
CA GLU A 156 0.28 20.99 -25.82
C GLU A 156 -0.28 22.40 -25.47
N ALA A 157 -0.61 22.59 -24.19
CA ALA A 157 -1.18 23.84 -23.69
C ALA A 157 -0.28 25.04 -24.02
N TRP A 158 -0.89 26.12 -24.52
CA TRP A 158 -0.21 27.34 -24.96
C TRP A 158 0.86 27.12 -26.06
N GLY A 159 0.79 26.01 -26.81
CA GLY A 159 1.77 25.66 -27.84
C GLY A 159 3.12 25.18 -27.28
N LEU A 160 3.19 24.91 -25.97
CA LEU A 160 4.34 24.32 -25.29
C LEU A 160 4.11 22.81 -25.12
N PRO A 161 5.15 21.99 -24.90
CA PRO A 161 4.99 20.56 -24.59
C PRO A 161 4.52 20.38 -23.14
N VAL A 162 3.39 20.99 -22.81
CA VAL A 162 2.74 20.99 -21.50
C VAL A 162 1.41 20.25 -21.63
N ARG A 163 1.18 19.30 -20.74
CA ARG A 163 -0.09 18.60 -20.56
C ARG A 163 -0.66 18.96 -19.21
N ILE A 164 -1.95 19.26 -19.15
CA ILE A 164 -2.67 19.57 -17.91
C ILE A 164 -3.80 18.57 -17.80
N ARG A 165 -3.90 17.88 -16.67
CA ARG A 165 -4.99 16.96 -16.34
C ARG A 165 -5.65 17.36 -15.03
N ILE A 166 -6.96 17.59 -15.07
CA ILE A 166 -7.75 18.00 -13.90
C ILE A 166 -8.96 17.07 -13.76
N GLY A 167 -9.09 16.45 -12.59
CA GLY A 167 -10.14 15.50 -12.25
C GLY A 167 -9.59 14.22 -11.63
N ARG A 168 -10.47 13.23 -11.45
CA ARG A 168 -10.12 11.92 -10.91
C ARG A 168 -9.27 11.15 -11.90
N GLN A 169 -8.06 10.78 -11.51
CA GLN A 169 -7.06 10.19 -12.40
C GLN A 169 -6.13 9.26 -11.61
N GLU A 170 -5.53 8.27 -12.29
CA GLU A 170 -4.43 7.50 -11.70
C GLU A 170 -3.14 8.34 -11.63
N LEU A 171 -2.39 8.19 -10.53
CA LEU A 171 -1.06 8.79 -10.34
C LEU A 171 -0.02 7.68 -10.21
N ILE A 172 0.54 7.29 -11.36
CA ILE A 172 1.58 6.27 -11.45
C ILE A 172 2.90 6.94 -11.84
N PHE A 173 3.93 6.78 -11.01
CA PHE A 173 5.28 7.25 -11.29
C PHE A 173 6.30 6.11 -11.23
N GLY A 174 7.34 6.20 -12.07
CA GLY A 174 8.37 5.17 -12.17
C GLY A 174 7.79 3.80 -12.52
N LYS A 175 8.18 2.78 -11.75
CA LYS A 175 7.61 1.42 -11.83
C LYS A 175 6.41 1.19 -10.89
N GLY A 176 5.90 2.24 -10.24
CA GLY A 176 4.86 2.12 -9.23
C GLY A 176 5.36 1.72 -7.85
N TRP A 177 6.64 1.95 -7.53
CA TRP A 177 7.25 1.53 -6.26
C TRP A 177 6.65 2.22 -5.04
N LEU A 178 6.28 3.50 -5.17
CA LEU A 178 5.67 4.30 -4.10
C LEU A 178 4.33 4.93 -4.50
N THR A 179 4.02 4.98 -5.81
CA THR A 179 2.80 5.59 -6.34
C THR A 179 2.32 4.80 -7.54
N GLY A 180 1.23 4.08 -7.38
CA GLY A 180 0.61 3.31 -8.45
C GLY A 180 -0.91 3.28 -8.34
N ASN A 181 -1.51 2.29 -9.00
CA ASN A 181 -2.96 2.19 -9.17
C ASN A 181 -3.55 0.90 -8.59
N ASN A 182 -2.81 0.16 -7.76
CA ASN A 182 -3.22 -1.10 -7.14
C ASN A 182 -3.63 -2.22 -8.11
N ASP A 183 -3.34 -2.11 -9.42
CA ASP A 183 -3.68 -3.15 -10.41
C ASP A 183 -2.73 -4.37 -10.32
N ALA A 184 -1.57 -4.26 -9.68
CA ALA A 184 -0.62 -5.38 -9.53
C ALA A 184 -0.87 -6.23 -8.28
N LEU A 185 -1.71 -5.75 -7.35
CA LEU A 185 -2.09 -6.49 -6.15
C LEU A 185 -2.86 -7.78 -6.51
N PRO A 186 -2.84 -8.83 -5.67
CA PRO A 186 -3.60 -10.06 -5.87
C PRO A 186 -5.06 -9.86 -6.26
N GLU A 187 -5.72 -8.91 -5.60
CA GLU A 187 -7.14 -8.58 -5.80
C GLU A 187 -7.36 -7.34 -6.72
N PHE A 188 -6.30 -6.76 -7.31
CA PHE A 188 -6.36 -5.67 -8.31
C PHE A 188 -7.37 -4.54 -8.02
N ALA A 189 -7.42 -4.10 -6.76
CA ALA A 189 -8.46 -3.23 -6.20
C ALA A 189 -8.63 -1.88 -6.92
N GLY A 190 -7.60 -1.39 -7.61
CA GLY A 190 -7.64 -0.09 -8.27
C GLY A 190 -7.40 1.07 -7.31
N LEU A 191 -6.72 2.12 -7.78
CA LEU A 191 -6.55 3.34 -7.01
C LEU A 191 -6.48 4.55 -7.95
N SER A 192 -7.29 5.56 -7.64
CA SER A 192 -7.37 6.82 -8.38
C SER A 192 -7.43 7.99 -7.41
N PHE A 193 -7.00 9.16 -7.88
CA PHE A 193 -6.82 10.36 -7.07
C PHE A 193 -7.62 11.52 -7.69
N ASP A 194 -8.34 12.26 -6.85
CA ASP A 194 -8.94 13.53 -7.24
C ASP A 194 -7.84 14.59 -7.27
N ALA A 195 -7.34 14.88 -8.48
CA ALA A 195 -6.07 15.58 -8.65
C ALA A 195 -6.05 16.63 -9.76
N ALA A 196 -5.09 17.54 -9.64
CA ALA A 196 -4.58 18.36 -10.73
C ALA A 196 -3.12 18.00 -10.97
N ARG A 197 -2.77 17.72 -12.23
CA ARG A 197 -1.42 17.36 -12.67
C ARG A 197 -1.02 18.20 -13.87
N VAL A 198 0.22 18.68 -13.83
CA VAL A 198 0.87 19.35 -14.96
C VAL A 198 2.12 18.57 -15.31
N THR A 199 2.23 18.16 -16.57
CA THR A 199 3.41 17.49 -17.13
C THR A 199 4.06 18.40 -18.16
N TYR A 200 5.37 18.63 -18.04
CA TYR A 200 6.16 19.38 -18.99
C TYR A 200 7.27 18.50 -19.56
N THR A 201 7.29 18.30 -20.88
CA THR A 201 8.22 17.36 -21.55
C THR A 201 9.13 18.05 -22.57
N PRO A 202 10.17 18.82 -22.15
CA PRO A 202 11.12 19.40 -23.09
C PRO A 202 12.15 18.37 -23.56
N GLY A 203 11.87 17.70 -24.67
CA GLY A 203 12.79 16.74 -25.28
C GLY A 203 12.91 15.46 -24.45
N ALA A 204 14.07 15.20 -23.84
CA ALA A 204 14.35 13.97 -23.09
C ALA A 204 14.01 14.05 -21.58
N LEU A 205 13.61 15.22 -21.10
CA LEU A 205 13.19 15.45 -19.72
C LEU A 205 11.66 15.49 -19.65
N THR A 206 11.08 14.83 -18.66
CA THR A 206 9.68 14.95 -18.25
C THR A 206 9.65 15.44 -16.81
N LEU A 207 8.90 16.52 -16.55
CA LEU A 207 8.66 17.07 -15.22
C LEU A 207 7.16 17.04 -14.94
N ASP A 208 6.78 16.36 -13.88
CA ASP A 208 5.43 16.33 -13.35
C ASP A 208 5.35 17.11 -12.06
N ALA A 209 4.33 17.94 -11.92
CA ALA A 209 3.90 18.52 -10.66
C ALA A 209 2.42 18.19 -10.46
N PHE A 210 2.07 17.73 -9.27
CA PHE A 210 0.69 17.38 -8.96
C PHE A 210 0.29 17.78 -7.55
N TRP A 211 -1.02 17.94 -7.38
CA TRP A 211 -1.67 18.06 -6.09
C TRP A 211 -2.96 17.25 -6.16
N SER A 212 -3.21 16.46 -5.13
CA SER A 212 -4.38 15.62 -5.00
C SER A 212 -4.92 15.69 -3.58
N LYS A 213 -6.22 15.47 -3.48
CA LYS A 213 -6.95 15.43 -2.22
C LYS A 213 -7.34 13.99 -1.95
N LEU A 214 -6.90 13.46 -0.81
CA LEU A 214 -7.12 12.07 -0.42
C LEU A 214 -8.38 11.91 0.43
N ALA A 215 -8.64 12.87 1.33
CA ALA A 215 -9.83 12.89 2.17
C ALA A 215 -10.29 14.34 2.44
N GLU A 216 -11.61 14.56 2.40
CA GLU A 216 -12.28 15.74 2.95
C GLU A 216 -12.96 15.36 4.27
N ARG A 217 -12.67 16.09 5.34
CA ARG A 217 -13.38 15.94 6.62
C ARG A 217 -14.37 17.10 6.81
N PHE A 218 -15.48 16.85 7.50
CA PHE A 218 -16.62 17.78 7.61
C PHE A 218 -16.22 19.17 8.17
N ALA A 219 -17.00 20.20 7.81
CA ALA A 219 -16.77 21.63 8.04
C ALA A 219 -16.66 22.14 9.51
N VAL A 220 -16.62 21.25 10.50
CA VAL A 220 -16.40 21.62 11.92
C VAL A 220 -14.90 21.74 12.23
N GLU A 221 -14.04 21.10 11.43
CA GLU A 221 -12.58 21.26 11.47
C GLU A 221 -12.15 22.20 10.33
N ALA A 222 -11.40 23.26 10.65
CA ALA A 222 -11.06 24.29 9.68
C ALA A 222 -9.99 23.89 8.65
N ASP A 223 -9.27 22.77 8.88
CA ASP A 223 -8.10 22.30 8.11
C ASP A 223 -7.92 20.77 8.18
N GLY A 224 -8.97 19.98 8.45
CA GLY A 224 -8.87 18.51 8.68
C GLY A 224 -8.60 17.65 7.43
N ASP A 225 -8.11 18.26 6.36
CA ASP A 225 -7.96 17.61 5.06
C ASP A 225 -6.66 16.77 4.99
N THR A 226 -6.73 15.71 4.19
CA THR A 226 -5.55 14.92 3.83
C THR A 226 -5.22 15.16 2.37
N ASP A 227 -4.02 15.69 2.10
CA ASP A 227 -3.55 16.04 0.76
C ASP A 227 -2.29 15.24 0.39
N PHE A 228 -2.13 14.95 -0.89
CA PHE A 228 -0.92 14.36 -1.47
C PHE A 228 -0.45 15.19 -2.66
N ALA A 229 0.79 15.66 -2.60
CA ALA A 229 1.39 16.52 -3.60
C ALA A 229 2.83 16.15 -3.88
N GLY A 230 3.35 16.58 -5.02
CA GLY A 230 4.75 16.33 -5.32
C GLY A 230 5.23 16.79 -6.67
N VAL A 231 6.51 16.55 -6.88
CA VAL A 231 7.22 16.78 -8.14
C VAL A 231 7.98 15.51 -8.50
N TYR A 232 7.87 15.08 -9.75
CA TYR A 232 8.59 13.94 -10.29
C TYR A 232 9.31 14.36 -11.57
N ALA A 233 10.61 14.07 -11.65
CA ALA A 233 11.43 14.33 -12.82
C ALA A 233 11.95 13.00 -13.37
N SER A 234 11.83 12.81 -14.69
CA SER A 234 12.40 11.68 -15.42
C SER A 234 13.25 12.17 -16.58
N TYR A 235 14.49 11.72 -16.68
CA TYR A 235 15.43 12.12 -17.69
C TYR A 235 16.03 10.92 -18.42
N ALA A 236 15.60 10.74 -19.68
CA ALA A 236 16.13 9.75 -20.59
C ALA A 236 17.52 10.16 -21.09
N ALA A 237 18.54 10.00 -20.23
CA ALA A 237 19.91 10.43 -20.49
C ALA A 237 20.53 9.72 -21.71
N SER A 238 20.18 8.45 -21.92
CA SER A 238 20.54 7.69 -23.12
C SER A 238 19.64 6.46 -23.27
N ASN A 239 19.81 5.70 -24.36
CA ASN A 239 19.13 4.40 -24.52
C ASN A 239 19.49 3.38 -23.42
N ALA A 240 20.57 3.59 -22.66
CA ALA A 240 21.06 2.68 -21.63
C ALA A 240 20.85 3.19 -20.20
N LEU A 241 20.35 4.42 -20.03
CA LEU A 241 20.21 5.05 -18.72
C LEU A 241 19.03 6.04 -18.74
N ASN A 242 18.07 5.76 -17.86
CA ASN A 242 17.04 6.68 -17.42
C ASN A 242 17.28 7.03 -15.94
N LEU A 243 17.09 8.29 -15.59
CA LEU A 243 17.26 8.81 -14.24
C LEU A 243 15.97 9.47 -13.79
N ASP A 244 15.46 9.04 -12.65
CA ASP A 244 14.32 9.69 -12.00
C ASP A 244 14.75 10.32 -10.66
N ALA A 245 14.13 11.45 -10.32
CA ALA A 245 14.27 12.09 -9.02
C ALA A 245 12.93 12.70 -8.62
N TYR A 246 12.56 12.56 -7.36
CA TYR A 246 11.24 12.97 -6.91
C TYR A 246 11.19 13.45 -5.47
N TRP A 247 10.21 14.29 -5.23
CA TRP A 247 9.78 14.71 -3.89
C TRP A 247 8.27 14.57 -3.79
N PHE A 248 7.81 13.87 -2.78
CA PHE A 248 6.40 13.73 -2.44
C PHE A 248 6.13 14.25 -1.03
N LEU A 249 4.92 14.73 -0.80
CA LEU A 249 4.39 15.17 0.49
C LEU A 249 3.00 14.58 0.68
N VAL A 250 2.82 13.82 1.76
CA VAL A 250 1.50 13.55 2.34
C VAL A 250 1.36 14.46 3.55
N ARG A 251 0.31 15.28 3.54
CA ARG A 251 -0.08 16.11 4.69
C ARG A 251 -1.42 15.61 5.20
N ASP A 252 -1.47 15.15 6.45
CA ASP A 252 -2.70 14.83 7.15
C ASP A 252 -2.89 15.80 8.31
N ALA A 253 -3.81 16.75 8.15
CA ALA A 253 -4.11 17.76 9.16
C ALA A 253 -5.35 17.42 10.00
N ALA A 254 -5.70 16.13 10.03
CA ALA A 254 -6.62 15.54 11.01
C ALA A 254 -6.41 16.10 12.42
N HIS A 255 -7.48 16.58 13.05
CA HIS A 255 -7.42 16.95 14.45
C HIS A 255 -7.35 15.70 15.33
N LEU A 256 -6.37 15.65 16.23
CA LEU A 256 -6.12 14.52 17.11
C LEU A 256 -6.02 15.05 18.54
N GLU A 257 -6.90 14.54 19.41
CA GLU A 257 -6.90 14.85 20.84
C GLU A 257 -7.01 13.54 21.65
N ASP A 258 -6.25 13.45 22.73
CA ASP A 258 -6.19 12.33 23.66
C ASP A 258 -7.26 12.46 24.75
N THR A 259 -7.74 13.67 25.01
CA THR A 259 -8.79 13.97 26.00
C THR A 259 -9.89 14.87 25.42
N GLN A 260 -11.15 14.65 25.84
CA GLN A 260 -12.28 15.52 25.47
C GLN A 260 -12.78 16.29 26.70
N ASP A 261 -12.93 17.61 26.54
CA ASP A 261 -13.79 18.49 27.33
C ASP A 261 -13.49 18.58 28.84
N ALA A 262 -12.33 19.14 29.20
CA ALA A 262 -12.22 19.84 30.47
C ALA A 262 -11.27 21.04 30.38
N LEU A 263 -11.81 22.27 30.39
CA LEU A 263 -11.07 23.55 30.45
C LEU A 263 -9.95 23.63 31.51
N ILE A 264 -9.98 22.79 32.54
CA ILE A 264 -8.97 22.69 33.60
C ILE A 264 -7.86 21.68 33.23
N SER A 265 -8.19 20.65 32.44
CA SER A 265 -7.29 19.67 31.84
C SER A 265 -6.45 20.32 30.74
N ASP A 266 -7.10 20.92 29.73
CA ASP A 266 -6.43 21.52 28.57
C ASP A 266 -5.42 22.61 28.98
N TRP A 267 -5.73 23.39 30.02
CA TRP A 267 -4.81 24.42 30.54
C TRP A 267 -3.59 23.82 31.24
N LEU A 268 -3.76 22.70 31.97
CA LEU A 268 -2.65 21.99 32.59
C LEU A 268 -1.82 21.25 31.53
N GLU A 269 -2.47 20.60 30.56
CA GLU A 269 -1.85 19.85 29.46
C GLU A 269 -1.04 20.77 28.53
N SER A 270 -1.58 21.93 28.17
CA SER A 270 -0.88 22.98 27.42
C SER A 270 0.34 23.54 28.18
N LEU A 271 0.28 23.63 29.52
CA LEU A 271 1.42 24.09 30.32
C LEU A 271 2.59 23.08 30.35
N PHE A 272 2.32 21.80 30.04
CA PHE A 272 3.30 20.71 30.00
C PHE A 272 3.62 20.23 28.57
N GLY A 273 3.06 20.86 27.54
CA GLY A 273 3.29 20.50 26.13
C GLY A 273 2.80 19.09 25.78
N ARG A 274 1.56 18.78 26.16
CA ARG A 274 0.90 17.50 25.87
C ARG A 274 -0.44 17.73 25.20
N ASP A 275 -0.86 16.75 24.41
CA ASP A 275 -2.14 16.78 23.68
C ASP A 275 -2.19 17.90 22.63
N ASP A 276 -1.02 18.18 22.00
CA ASP A 276 -0.85 19.19 20.96
C ASP A 276 -0.27 18.52 19.70
N TYR A 277 -1.07 17.65 19.09
CA TYR A 277 -0.67 16.98 17.85
C TYR A 277 -0.70 17.98 16.68
N GLY A 278 0.45 18.13 16.04
CA GLY A 278 0.55 18.81 14.75
C GLY A 278 -0.11 18.02 13.61
N ALA A 279 -0.02 18.56 12.40
CA ALA A 279 -0.36 17.79 11.21
C ALA A 279 0.73 16.74 10.94
N THR A 280 0.36 15.56 10.46
CA THR A 280 1.34 14.64 9.89
C THR A 280 1.87 15.25 8.60
N GLN A 281 3.19 15.32 8.45
CA GLN A 281 3.89 15.85 7.28
C GLN A 281 4.95 14.86 6.83
N LEU A 282 4.55 13.90 6.01
CA LEU A 282 5.45 12.89 5.46
C LEU A 282 6.07 13.40 4.16
N HIS A 283 7.32 13.83 4.22
CA HIS A 283 8.12 14.11 3.04
C HIS A 283 8.84 12.85 2.58
N THR A 284 8.81 12.58 1.28
CA THR A 284 9.60 11.50 0.67
C THR A 284 10.49 12.08 -0.42
N LEU A 285 11.80 11.94 -0.28
CA LEU A 285 12.77 12.24 -1.33
C LEU A 285 13.32 10.93 -1.89
N GLY A 286 13.38 10.80 -3.21
CA GLY A 286 13.95 9.61 -3.81
C GLY A 286 14.54 9.81 -5.18
N MET A 287 15.25 8.77 -5.62
CA MET A 287 15.93 8.71 -6.89
C MET A 287 15.88 7.29 -7.47
N ARG A 288 15.85 7.20 -8.79
CA ARG A 288 15.89 5.94 -9.52
C ARG A 288 16.89 6.01 -10.67
N ALA A 289 17.62 4.94 -10.88
CA ALA A 289 18.40 4.71 -12.09
C ALA A 289 17.98 3.37 -12.71
N SER A 290 17.56 3.40 -13.97
CA SER A 290 17.16 2.20 -14.69
C SER A 290 17.69 2.21 -16.11
N GLY A 291 17.83 1.04 -16.71
CA GLY A 291 18.22 0.94 -18.11
C GLY A 291 18.75 -0.43 -18.50
N ALA A 292 19.28 -0.51 -19.72
CA ALA A 292 19.88 -1.73 -20.23
C ALA A 292 21.16 -1.44 -21.00
N TRP A 293 22.20 -2.22 -20.73
CA TRP A 293 23.46 -2.21 -21.48
C TRP A 293 23.70 -3.59 -22.12
N GLY A 294 23.37 -3.67 -23.41
CA GLY A 294 23.45 -4.92 -24.15
C GLY A 294 22.40 -5.91 -23.64
N ARG A 295 22.84 -6.94 -22.93
CA ARG A 295 21.96 -7.97 -22.34
C ARG A 295 21.82 -7.87 -20.82
N LEU A 296 22.52 -6.92 -20.22
CA LEU A 296 22.37 -6.59 -18.80
C LEU A 296 21.31 -5.51 -18.70
N ASP A 297 20.29 -5.72 -17.89
CA ASP A 297 19.32 -4.71 -17.51
C ASP A 297 19.38 -4.49 -15.98
N TYR A 298 19.01 -3.29 -15.53
CA TYR A 298 19.09 -2.91 -14.14
C TYR A 298 18.02 -1.89 -13.75
N ASP A 299 17.63 -1.96 -12.48
CA ASP A 299 16.78 -1.00 -11.80
C ASP A 299 17.34 -0.80 -10.38
N LEU A 300 17.50 0.45 -9.97
CA LEU A 300 17.92 0.84 -8.63
C LEU A 300 17.09 2.04 -8.20
N GLU A 301 16.31 1.90 -7.15
CA GLU A 301 15.46 2.95 -6.59
C GLU A 301 15.72 3.08 -5.09
N ALA A 302 15.85 4.30 -4.58
CA ALA A 302 16.05 4.56 -3.17
C ALA A 302 15.27 5.80 -2.74
N ALA A 303 14.73 5.76 -1.52
CA ALA A 303 13.95 6.85 -0.94
C ALA A 303 14.28 7.03 0.54
N TRP A 304 14.20 8.28 1.00
CA TRP A 304 14.28 8.68 2.40
C TRP A 304 13.06 9.52 2.76
N GLN A 305 12.51 9.24 3.93
CA GLN A 305 11.31 9.82 4.49
C GLN A 305 11.62 10.57 5.76
N PHE A 306 11.10 11.80 5.85
CA PHE A 306 11.31 12.67 6.99
C PHE A 306 10.10 13.57 7.25
N GLY A 307 10.00 14.08 8.48
CA GLY A 307 8.98 15.05 8.89
C GLY A 307 8.14 14.55 10.07
N GLU A 308 6.99 15.18 10.29
CA GLU A 308 6.16 14.96 11.48
C GLU A 308 5.25 13.72 11.31
N ALA A 309 5.26 12.81 12.28
CA ALA A 309 4.49 11.55 12.28
C ALA A 309 3.37 11.55 13.32
N ALA A 310 2.64 12.67 13.45
CA ALA A 310 1.61 12.86 14.47
C ALA A 310 0.51 11.76 14.46
N ALA A 311 -0.01 11.37 13.30
CA ALA A 311 -1.06 10.35 13.21
C ALA A 311 -0.57 8.95 13.59
N PRO A 312 0.59 8.45 13.10
CA PRO A 312 1.20 7.25 13.67
C PRO A 312 1.46 7.38 15.17
N GLY A 313 2.05 8.48 15.63
CA GLY A 313 2.42 8.70 17.03
C GLY A 313 1.24 8.69 18.00
N PHE A 314 0.10 9.20 17.55
CA PHE A 314 -1.17 9.11 18.27
C PHE A 314 -1.60 7.65 18.52
N LEU A 315 -1.20 6.67 17.72
CA LEU A 315 -1.59 5.26 17.98
C LEU A 315 -0.85 4.66 19.19
N PHE A 316 0.29 5.21 19.58
CA PHE A 316 1.19 4.65 20.59
C PHE A 316 0.82 5.07 22.01
N LYS A 317 -0.42 4.80 22.44
CA LYS A 317 -0.98 5.22 23.75
C LYS A 317 -0.97 4.10 24.81
N PRO A 318 0.11 3.86 25.57
CA PRO A 318 0.11 2.82 26.61
C PRO A 318 -0.92 3.08 27.71
N PHE A 319 -1.32 4.35 27.89
CA PHE A 319 -2.32 4.77 28.86
C PHE A 319 -3.30 5.79 28.24
N ILE A 320 -3.06 7.09 28.43
CA ILE A 320 -3.92 8.18 27.97
C ILE A 320 -3.26 8.90 26.79
N TYR A 321 -2.01 9.35 26.98
CA TYR A 321 -1.29 10.14 25.98
C TYR A 321 -0.50 9.26 25.01
N GLY A 322 -0.50 9.68 23.74
CA GLY A 322 0.35 9.12 22.69
C GLY A 322 1.67 9.88 22.58
N ASP A 323 2.38 9.65 21.48
CA ASP A 323 3.64 10.31 21.18
C ASP A 323 3.38 11.46 20.19
N ASP A 324 3.28 12.67 20.71
CA ASP A 324 3.07 13.91 19.96
C ASP A 324 4.38 14.50 19.38
N GLU A 325 5.53 13.84 19.60
CA GLU A 325 6.83 14.19 19.00
C GLU A 325 7.34 13.11 18.04
N ALA A 326 6.47 12.19 17.61
CA ALA A 326 6.84 11.17 16.63
C ALA A 326 7.26 11.82 15.30
N GLU A 327 8.37 11.34 14.73
CA GLU A 327 8.92 11.82 13.47
C GLU A 327 9.13 10.64 12.50
N PHE A 328 9.03 10.92 11.21
CA PHE A 328 9.58 10.03 10.20
C PHE A 328 11.10 10.26 10.12
N ASP A 329 11.87 9.18 10.18
CA ASP A 329 13.25 9.12 9.72
C ASP A 329 13.53 7.70 9.22
N ALA A 330 13.05 7.43 8.00
CA ALA A 330 13.02 6.09 7.45
C ALA A 330 13.54 6.08 6.02
N TRP A 331 14.23 5.02 5.61
CA TRP A 331 14.73 4.88 4.25
C TRP A 331 14.47 3.50 3.69
N ALA A 332 14.38 3.45 2.37
CA ALA A 332 14.20 2.22 1.64
C ALA A 332 15.06 2.21 0.38
N VAL A 333 15.39 1.00 -0.07
CA VAL A 333 16.07 0.76 -1.35
C VAL A 333 15.50 -0.50 -1.97
N GLU A 334 15.35 -0.48 -3.28
CA GLU A 334 15.05 -1.64 -4.10
C GLU A 334 15.97 -1.68 -5.31
N THR A 335 16.45 -2.85 -5.66
CA THR A 335 17.26 -3.04 -6.87
C THR A 335 17.00 -4.39 -7.51
N GLU A 336 17.09 -4.43 -8.84
CA GLU A 336 17.12 -5.66 -9.63
C GLU A 336 18.21 -5.55 -10.70
N LEU A 337 18.92 -6.65 -10.94
CA LEU A 337 19.87 -6.82 -12.02
C LEU A 337 19.48 -8.07 -12.83
N GLY A 338 19.28 -7.91 -14.14
CA GLY A 338 18.92 -8.99 -15.06
C GLY A 338 19.96 -9.23 -16.14
N TYR A 339 20.18 -10.48 -16.54
CA TYR A 339 21.02 -10.84 -17.68
C TYR A 339 20.32 -11.85 -18.59
N THR A 340 20.12 -11.44 -19.85
CA THR A 340 19.48 -12.28 -20.88
C THR A 340 20.52 -13.11 -21.64
N LEU A 341 20.38 -14.43 -21.60
CA LEU A 341 21.25 -15.37 -22.29
C LEU A 341 20.79 -15.57 -23.74
N GLU A 342 21.74 -15.59 -24.68
CA GLU A 342 21.49 -15.99 -26.06
C GLU A 342 21.48 -17.52 -26.20
N LEU A 343 20.44 -18.14 -25.65
CA LEU A 343 20.16 -19.56 -25.77
C LEU A 343 18.72 -19.74 -26.30
N SER A 344 18.35 -20.98 -26.64
CA SER A 344 16.94 -21.30 -26.91
C SER A 344 16.07 -20.85 -25.73
N TRP A 345 14.92 -20.25 -26.04
CA TRP A 345 13.96 -19.68 -25.10
C TRP A 345 14.42 -18.40 -24.37
N CYS A 346 15.53 -17.78 -24.80
CA CYS A 346 16.01 -16.49 -24.30
C CYS A 346 15.99 -16.35 -22.76
N PRO A 347 16.58 -17.28 -21.99
CA PRO A 347 16.48 -17.24 -20.53
C PRO A 347 17.07 -15.94 -19.97
N ARG A 348 16.28 -15.21 -19.18
CA ARG A 348 16.73 -14.06 -18.39
C ARG A 348 16.91 -14.51 -16.95
N LEU A 349 18.14 -14.47 -16.45
CA LEU A 349 18.45 -14.68 -15.04
C LEU A 349 18.44 -13.33 -14.34
N TYR A 350 17.91 -13.25 -13.13
CA TYR A 350 17.89 -11.99 -12.39
C TYR A 350 18.13 -12.19 -10.89
N LEU A 351 18.63 -11.13 -10.25
CA LEU A 351 18.83 -11.02 -8.82
C LEU A 351 18.33 -9.65 -8.37
N GLY A 352 17.48 -9.64 -7.35
CA GLY A 352 16.97 -8.42 -6.73
C GLY A 352 17.13 -8.42 -5.22
N ALA A 353 17.02 -7.23 -4.64
CA ALA A 353 16.97 -7.03 -3.20
C ALA A 353 16.11 -5.81 -2.88
N ALA A 354 15.37 -5.88 -1.79
CA ALA A 354 14.66 -4.74 -1.23
C ALA A 354 14.91 -4.65 0.28
N TYR A 355 15.00 -3.43 0.80
CA TYR A 355 15.13 -3.14 2.22
C TYR A 355 14.25 -1.96 2.55
N PHE A 356 13.45 -2.09 3.59
CA PHE A 356 12.59 -1.05 4.14
C PHE A 356 12.91 -0.93 5.63
N SER A 357 13.39 0.25 6.05
CA SER A 357 13.70 0.47 7.46
C SER A 357 12.44 0.39 8.32
N GLY A 358 12.62 -0.06 9.55
CA GLY A 358 11.61 0.02 10.58
C GLY A 358 12.24 0.13 11.95
N GLU A 359 11.39 0.41 12.93
CA GLU A 359 11.75 0.54 14.33
C GLU A 359 10.77 -0.27 15.18
N ASP A 360 11.23 -0.76 16.34
CA ASP A 360 10.37 -1.35 17.36
C ASP A 360 10.72 -0.79 18.74
N ASN A 361 10.06 0.31 19.11
CA ASN A 361 10.19 0.98 20.40
C ASN A 361 9.07 0.56 21.38
N ARG A 362 8.51 -0.64 21.18
CA ARG A 362 7.34 -1.15 21.91
C ARG A 362 7.71 -1.82 23.24
N ASP A 363 8.99 -1.92 23.58
CA ASP A 363 9.47 -2.55 24.82
C ASP A 363 9.40 -1.61 26.03
N LEU A 364 9.40 -2.18 27.24
CA LEU A 364 9.43 -1.45 28.49
C LEU A 364 10.53 -2.01 29.41
N SER A 365 11.52 -1.19 29.73
CA SER A 365 12.57 -1.61 30.69
C SER A 365 12.02 -1.82 32.11
N PHE A 366 12.70 -2.62 32.93
CA PHE A 366 12.36 -2.83 34.35
C PHE A 366 12.22 -1.51 35.14
N TRP A 367 13.12 -0.54 34.89
CA TRP A 367 13.07 0.77 35.55
C TRP A 367 11.91 1.62 35.06
N GLY A 368 11.56 1.53 33.77
CA GLY A 368 10.34 2.11 33.23
C GLY A 368 9.11 1.51 33.90
N TRP A 369 9.03 0.18 34.01
CA TRP A 369 7.92 -0.50 34.69
C TRP A 369 7.79 -0.11 36.17
N LEU A 370 8.90 0.01 36.90
CA LEU A 370 8.89 0.38 38.32
C LEU A 370 8.54 1.86 38.55
N ASN A 371 8.74 2.72 37.55
CA ASN A 371 8.59 4.15 37.70
C ASN A 371 7.09 4.53 37.84
N PRO A 372 6.67 5.14 38.96
CA PRO A 372 5.26 5.52 39.16
C PRO A 372 4.78 6.62 38.20
N LEU A 373 5.71 7.31 37.53
CA LEU A 373 5.39 8.34 36.54
C LEU A 373 5.29 7.79 35.11
N THR A 374 5.43 6.48 34.90
CA THR A 374 5.36 5.89 33.54
C THR A 374 3.99 6.09 32.89
N ALA A 375 2.91 6.10 33.66
CA ALA A 375 1.58 6.40 33.16
C ALA A 375 1.43 7.81 32.56
N VAL A 376 2.33 8.71 32.95
CA VAL A 376 2.37 10.08 32.48
C VAL A 376 3.67 10.36 31.74
N LYS A 377 4.52 9.39 31.42
CA LYS A 377 5.69 9.63 30.56
C LYS A 377 5.22 9.57 29.10
N ARG A 378 5.71 10.47 28.25
CA ARG A 378 5.52 10.35 26.80
C ARG A 378 6.09 9.01 26.32
N PRO A 379 5.32 8.22 25.56
CA PRO A 379 5.79 6.99 24.93
C PRO A 379 6.75 7.28 23.76
N GLU A 380 7.40 6.25 23.24
CA GLU A 380 8.19 6.33 22.01
C GLU A 380 7.49 5.50 20.93
N SER A 381 7.22 6.12 19.78
CA SER A 381 6.55 5.47 18.66
C SER A 381 7.47 4.55 17.88
N SER A 382 6.87 3.60 17.17
CA SER A 382 7.58 2.75 16.22
C SER A 382 7.15 3.13 14.80
N VAL A 383 7.85 4.10 14.22
CA VAL A 383 7.55 4.62 12.88
C VAL A 383 8.48 3.96 11.87
N SER A 384 7.91 3.24 10.90
CA SER A 384 8.67 2.58 9.84
C SER A 384 8.52 3.30 8.50
N PHE A 385 9.26 2.85 7.49
CA PHE A 385 9.11 3.39 6.13
C PHE A 385 7.68 3.17 5.64
N ASN A 386 7.05 4.24 5.16
CA ASN A 386 5.70 4.21 4.61
C ASN A 386 5.74 3.97 3.10
N ARG A 387 5.06 2.92 2.63
CA ARG A 387 5.01 2.50 1.22
C ARG A 387 4.16 3.43 0.34
N LEU A 388 3.56 4.47 0.92
CA LEU A 388 2.68 5.44 0.29
C LEU A 388 1.50 4.74 -0.39
N PHE A 389 1.48 4.74 -1.72
CA PHE A 389 0.44 4.15 -2.55
C PHE A 389 1.08 3.12 -3.49
N SER A 390 1.94 2.26 -2.94
CA SER A 390 2.72 1.31 -3.72
C SER A 390 1.85 0.34 -4.49
N ASN A 391 2.27 0.04 -5.71
CA ASN A 391 1.72 -1.04 -6.53
C ASN A 391 2.74 -2.18 -6.68
N THR A 392 3.75 -2.23 -5.80
CA THR A 392 4.79 -3.28 -5.82
C THR A 392 4.54 -4.25 -4.68
N VAL A 393 4.44 -5.54 -5.02
CA VAL A 393 4.22 -6.65 -4.10
C VAL A 393 5.46 -7.52 -4.07
N HIS A 394 6.02 -7.74 -2.89
CA HIS A 394 7.19 -8.60 -2.71
C HIS A 394 6.83 -10.05 -2.36
N SER A 395 5.67 -10.27 -1.75
CA SER A 395 5.16 -11.60 -1.41
C SER A 395 3.64 -11.61 -1.51
N TYR A 396 3.09 -12.58 -2.22
CA TYR A 396 1.63 -12.75 -2.32
C TYR A 396 0.98 -13.33 -1.05
N PHE A 397 1.79 -13.61 -0.02
CA PHE A 397 1.30 -13.99 1.30
C PHE A 397 1.32 -12.84 2.28
N MET A 398 2.39 -12.04 2.29
CA MET A 398 2.68 -11.08 3.37
C MET A 398 2.57 -9.62 2.94
N ASP A 399 2.49 -9.35 1.63
CA ASP A 399 2.51 -8.00 1.05
C ASP A 399 1.36 -7.82 0.05
N GLU A 400 0.20 -8.45 0.32
CA GLU A 400 -0.95 -8.47 -0.57
C GLU A 400 -1.48 -7.05 -0.90
N MET A 401 -1.26 -6.09 0.01
CA MET A 401 -1.69 -4.70 -0.14
C MET A 401 -0.55 -3.73 -0.46
N GLY A 402 0.68 -4.22 -0.72
CA GLY A 402 1.84 -3.39 -1.07
C GLY A 402 2.37 -2.54 0.10
N GLU A 403 2.15 -2.98 1.33
CA GLU A 403 2.35 -2.21 2.57
C GLU A 403 3.42 -2.78 3.50
N LEU A 404 4.09 -3.87 3.10
CA LEU A 404 5.12 -4.51 3.92
C LEU A 404 6.29 -3.53 4.17
N SER A 405 6.68 -3.41 5.43
CA SER A 405 7.78 -2.55 5.90
C SER A 405 8.50 -3.23 7.08
N ASN A 406 9.55 -2.59 7.63
CA ASN A 406 10.38 -3.19 8.68
C ASN A 406 10.97 -4.57 8.26
N PHE A 407 11.34 -4.70 6.98
CA PHE A 407 11.80 -5.97 6.42
C PHE A 407 12.85 -5.77 5.33
N TRP A 408 13.55 -6.86 5.01
CA TRP A 408 14.35 -6.97 3.80
C TRP A 408 14.16 -8.30 3.11
N THR A 409 14.37 -8.30 1.80
CA THR A 409 14.33 -9.49 0.96
C THR A 409 15.48 -9.52 -0.03
N VAL A 410 15.92 -10.73 -0.36
CA VAL A 410 16.78 -11.01 -1.52
C VAL A 410 16.04 -12.04 -2.37
N CYS A 411 15.82 -11.72 -3.64
CA CYS A 411 15.16 -12.58 -4.59
C CYS A 411 16.07 -12.90 -5.77
N GLY A 412 15.92 -14.10 -6.33
CA GLY A 412 16.58 -14.47 -7.56
C GLY A 412 15.72 -15.45 -8.33
N GLY A 413 15.74 -15.33 -9.65
CA GLY A 413 14.87 -16.13 -10.49
C GLY A 413 15.32 -16.18 -11.92
N PHE A 414 14.48 -16.80 -12.74
CA PHE A 414 14.63 -16.76 -14.18
C PHE A 414 13.28 -16.71 -14.88
N SER A 415 13.26 -16.09 -16.06
CA SER A 415 12.17 -16.18 -17.02
C SER A 415 12.66 -16.73 -18.35
N ILE A 416 11.77 -17.40 -19.06
CA ILE A 416 12.00 -17.98 -20.39
C ILE A 416 10.80 -17.72 -21.30
N GLN A 417 11.06 -17.75 -22.60
CA GLN A 417 10.07 -17.65 -23.68
C GLN A 417 10.08 -18.93 -24.53
N PRO A 418 9.42 -20.03 -24.10
CA PRO A 418 9.45 -21.29 -24.86
C PRO A 418 8.84 -21.19 -26.27
N ALA A 419 7.89 -20.28 -26.45
CA ALA A 419 7.23 -19.96 -27.72
C ALA A 419 6.88 -18.46 -27.77
N GLU A 420 6.62 -17.91 -28.95
CA GLU A 420 6.22 -16.49 -29.12
C GLU A 420 5.00 -16.10 -28.27
N THR A 421 4.13 -17.07 -27.97
CA THR A 421 2.91 -16.86 -27.18
C THR A 421 3.02 -17.30 -25.72
N LEU A 422 4.15 -17.85 -25.28
CA LEU A 422 4.30 -18.43 -23.95
C LEU A 422 5.53 -17.89 -23.22
N GLU A 423 5.27 -17.32 -22.05
CA GLU A 423 6.25 -16.93 -21.02
C GLU A 423 6.12 -17.88 -19.83
N ALA A 424 7.24 -18.17 -19.17
CA ALA A 424 7.24 -18.88 -17.90
C ALA A 424 8.45 -18.46 -17.05
N GLY A 425 8.32 -18.60 -15.74
CA GLY A 425 9.39 -18.25 -14.82
C GLY A 425 9.32 -18.98 -13.48
N MET A 426 10.40 -18.80 -12.73
CA MET A 426 10.53 -19.30 -11.37
C MET A 426 11.37 -18.31 -10.54
N ASP A 427 10.92 -18.06 -9.32
CA ASP A 427 11.46 -17.05 -8.44
C ASP A 427 11.68 -17.65 -7.05
N LEU A 428 12.78 -17.30 -6.39
CA LEU A 428 13.08 -17.71 -5.01
C LEU A 428 13.45 -16.48 -4.20
N ALA A 429 12.74 -16.23 -3.11
CA ALA A 429 12.97 -15.09 -2.23
C ALA A 429 13.17 -15.54 -0.77
N LEU A 430 14.02 -14.81 -0.04
CA LEU A 430 14.21 -14.93 1.41
C LEU A 430 13.73 -13.64 2.07
N PHE A 431 12.88 -13.74 3.09
CA PHE A 431 12.34 -12.59 3.82
C PHE A 431 12.82 -12.57 5.27
N ARG A 432 13.21 -11.39 5.76
CA ARG A 432 13.57 -11.19 7.17
C ARG A 432 13.13 -9.83 7.72
N VAL A 433 12.89 -9.81 9.03
CA VAL A 433 12.55 -8.61 9.79
C VAL A 433 13.79 -7.78 10.13
N VAL A 434 13.68 -6.46 10.00
CA VAL A 434 14.73 -5.48 10.32
C VAL A 434 14.79 -5.20 11.83
N GLU A 435 13.67 -4.89 12.47
CA GLU A 435 13.58 -4.74 13.93
C GLU A 435 12.50 -5.65 14.51
N PRO A 436 12.88 -6.73 15.24
CA PRO A 436 11.96 -7.71 15.74
C PRO A 436 11.23 -7.22 17.00
N PHE A 437 10.00 -7.68 17.17
CA PHE A 437 9.18 -7.34 18.32
C PHE A 437 9.67 -8.00 19.61
N GLU A 438 9.74 -7.23 20.70
CA GLU A 438 10.01 -7.76 22.05
C GLU A 438 8.74 -8.35 22.68
N MET A 439 8.41 -9.59 22.34
CA MET A 439 7.19 -10.24 22.82
C MET A 439 7.17 -10.41 24.35
N PRO A 440 5.99 -10.33 25.00
CA PRO A 440 5.84 -10.74 26.39
C PRO A 440 6.37 -12.15 26.64
N LEU A 441 7.01 -12.37 27.80
CA LEU A 441 7.56 -13.67 28.15
C LEU A 441 6.44 -14.71 28.31
N HIS A 442 6.48 -15.73 27.44
CA HIS A 442 5.46 -16.75 27.33
C HIS A 442 6.06 -18.12 27.04
N PHE A 443 5.25 -19.16 27.22
CA PHE A 443 5.48 -20.49 26.65
C PHE A 443 4.31 -20.89 25.76
N TRP A 444 4.56 -21.85 24.88
CA TRP A 444 3.54 -22.41 24.00
C TRP A 444 2.87 -23.62 24.66
N LEU A 445 1.54 -23.64 24.63
CA LEU A 445 0.74 -24.79 25.05
C LEU A 445 -0.45 -24.92 24.11
N ASP A 446 -0.52 -26.04 23.38
CA ASP A 446 -1.61 -26.36 22.46
C ASP A 446 -1.93 -25.24 21.44
N GLY A 447 -0.90 -24.76 20.74
CA GLY A 447 -1.03 -23.68 19.74
C GLY A 447 -1.35 -22.30 20.32
N ARG A 448 -1.31 -22.13 21.65
CA ARG A 448 -1.57 -20.86 22.32
C ARG A 448 -0.36 -20.35 23.08
N ARG A 449 -0.21 -19.03 23.09
CA ARG A 449 0.77 -18.34 23.94
C ARG A 449 0.19 -18.22 25.35
N VAL A 450 0.89 -18.77 26.34
CA VAL A 450 0.53 -18.65 27.75
C VAL A 450 1.58 -17.78 28.44
N LEU A 451 1.15 -16.61 28.91
CA LEU A 451 1.98 -15.69 29.68
C LEU A 451 2.46 -16.36 30.97
N LEU A 452 3.75 -16.23 31.28
CA LEU A 452 4.25 -16.67 32.59
C LEU A 452 3.74 -15.75 33.70
N THR A 453 3.55 -14.47 33.39
CA THR A 453 3.10 -13.42 34.29
C THR A 453 2.42 -12.33 33.49
N ARG A 454 1.32 -11.78 34.02
CA ARG A 454 0.58 -10.68 33.40
C ARG A 454 1.03 -9.32 33.94
N ASP A 455 1.61 -9.29 35.13
CA ASP A 455 1.95 -8.04 35.82
C ASP A 455 3.37 -7.52 35.50
N LEU A 456 4.21 -8.33 34.85
CA LEU A 456 5.62 -8.00 34.56
C LEU A 456 5.84 -7.79 33.06
N SER A 457 5.22 -6.76 32.49
CA SER A 457 5.28 -6.44 31.05
C SER A 457 6.69 -6.16 30.51
N TYR A 458 7.65 -5.85 31.40
CA TYR A 458 9.08 -5.70 31.08
C TYR A 458 9.82 -7.02 30.87
N LEU A 459 9.22 -8.16 31.23
CA LEU A 459 9.80 -9.46 30.94
C LEU A 459 9.41 -9.86 29.52
N THR A 460 10.38 -9.75 28.63
CA THR A 460 10.19 -9.99 27.21
C THR A 460 11.14 -11.06 26.68
N ARG A 461 10.86 -11.47 25.44
CA ARG A 461 11.77 -12.23 24.59
C ARG A 461 11.65 -11.72 23.16
N THR A 462 12.78 -11.52 22.51
CA THR A 462 12.82 -11.11 21.11
C THR A 462 12.18 -12.15 20.20
N ALA A 463 11.33 -11.69 19.27
CA ALA A 463 10.82 -12.51 18.19
C ALA A 463 11.93 -12.93 17.21
N ASP A 464 11.72 -14.05 16.52
CA ASP A 464 12.63 -14.44 15.44
C ASP A 464 12.53 -13.44 14.27
N ARG A 465 13.61 -13.35 13.48
CA ARG A 465 13.72 -12.47 12.32
C ARG A 465 13.50 -13.20 11.01
N ASP A 466 13.59 -14.53 10.99
CA ASP A 466 13.44 -15.35 9.79
C ASP A 466 11.96 -15.54 9.44
N MET A 467 11.46 -14.83 8.42
CA MET A 467 10.09 -14.95 7.93
C MET A 467 9.94 -16.15 6.98
N GLY A 468 11.03 -16.57 6.34
CA GLY A 468 11.08 -17.80 5.55
C GLY A 468 11.50 -17.58 4.10
N TRP A 469 11.32 -18.64 3.31
CA TRP A 469 11.65 -18.66 1.89
C TRP A 469 10.38 -18.84 1.05
N GLU A 470 10.25 -18.10 -0.03
CA GLU A 470 9.14 -18.25 -0.99
C GLU A 470 9.68 -18.74 -2.33
N LEU A 471 9.12 -19.83 -2.84
CA LEU A 471 9.36 -20.34 -4.19
C LEU A 471 8.11 -20.09 -5.04
N GLY A 472 8.23 -19.28 -6.09
CA GLY A 472 7.18 -19.02 -7.08
C GLY A 472 7.47 -19.71 -8.41
N ILE A 473 6.43 -20.20 -9.07
CA ILE A 473 6.44 -20.66 -10.46
C ILE A 473 5.22 -20.07 -11.16
N TRP A 474 5.40 -19.50 -12.34
CA TRP A 474 4.33 -18.89 -13.11
C TRP A 474 4.47 -19.13 -14.60
N GLY A 475 3.36 -18.99 -15.32
CA GLY A 475 3.31 -19.04 -16.77
C GLY A 475 2.22 -18.14 -17.32
N ARG A 476 2.52 -17.48 -18.44
CA ARG A 476 1.61 -16.58 -19.14
C ARG A 476 1.49 -16.97 -20.60
N TYR A 477 0.25 -17.11 -21.06
CA TYR A 477 -0.10 -17.46 -22.42
C TYR A 477 -0.84 -16.31 -23.10
N HIS A 478 -0.19 -15.74 -24.12
CA HIS A 478 -0.73 -14.68 -24.97
C HIS A 478 -1.54 -15.33 -26.10
N TYR A 479 -2.85 -15.45 -25.91
CA TYR A 479 -3.74 -16.02 -26.92
C TYR A 479 -3.91 -15.05 -28.11
N SER A 480 -4.01 -13.75 -27.82
CA SER A 480 -3.96 -12.64 -28.78
C SER A 480 -3.38 -11.40 -28.08
N ASP A 481 -3.21 -10.30 -28.84
CA ASP A 481 -2.80 -8.99 -28.28
C ASP A 481 -3.77 -8.49 -27.19
N ASP A 482 -5.02 -8.93 -27.26
CA ASP A 482 -6.13 -8.51 -26.41
C ASP A 482 -6.51 -9.52 -25.32
N LEU A 483 -6.03 -10.77 -25.37
CA LEU A 483 -6.46 -11.86 -24.46
C LEU A 483 -5.26 -12.63 -23.91
N ILE A 484 -5.11 -12.60 -22.59
CA ILE A 484 -4.02 -13.25 -21.85
C ILE A 484 -4.60 -14.20 -20.81
N PHE A 485 -3.97 -15.36 -20.68
CA PHE A 485 -4.17 -16.29 -19.57
C PHE A 485 -2.90 -16.38 -18.74
N GLU A 486 -3.02 -16.34 -17.42
CA GLU A 486 -1.88 -16.49 -16.52
C GLU A 486 -2.22 -17.49 -15.41
N ALA A 487 -1.23 -18.25 -14.96
CA ALA A 487 -1.38 -19.07 -13.78
C ALA A 487 -0.06 -19.16 -13.03
N GLY A 488 -0.13 -19.29 -11.71
CA GLY A 488 1.04 -19.46 -10.87
C GLY A 488 0.76 -20.20 -9.57
N TRP A 489 1.85 -20.64 -8.97
CA TRP A 489 1.90 -21.27 -7.67
C TRP A 489 3.10 -20.72 -6.89
N SER A 490 2.85 -20.29 -5.67
CA SER A 490 3.90 -19.95 -4.70
C SER A 490 3.81 -20.87 -3.48
N HIS A 491 4.97 -21.26 -2.97
CA HIS A 491 5.12 -22.00 -1.72
C HIS A 491 6.00 -21.24 -0.75
N LEU A 492 5.45 -20.93 0.42
CA LEU A 492 6.15 -20.27 1.50
C LEU A 492 6.57 -21.30 2.56
N PHE A 493 7.88 -21.54 2.63
CA PHE A 493 8.52 -22.27 3.73
C PHE A 493 8.56 -21.36 4.95
N THR A 494 7.62 -21.51 5.87
CA THR A 494 7.41 -20.50 6.91
C THR A 494 8.56 -20.50 7.93
N GLY A 495 9.13 -19.33 8.13
CA GLY A 495 10.13 -19.10 9.15
C GLY A 495 9.49 -18.89 10.54
N LYS A 496 10.31 -18.95 11.60
CA LYS A 496 9.81 -18.81 12.97
C LYS A 496 9.25 -17.42 13.25
N ALA A 497 9.65 -16.40 12.49
CA ALA A 497 9.15 -15.04 12.64
C ALA A 497 7.66 -14.94 12.29
N LEU A 498 7.11 -15.84 11.47
CA LEU A 498 5.68 -15.87 11.15
C LEU A 498 4.86 -16.52 12.27
N ARG A 499 5.42 -17.50 12.98
CA ARG A 499 4.79 -18.01 14.22
C ARG A 499 4.96 -17.03 15.38
N ASP A 500 6.16 -16.51 15.59
CA ASP A 500 6.45 -15.62 16.71
C ASP A 500 5.78 -14.25 16.49
N GLY A 501 5.76 -13.75 15.25
CA GLY A 501 5.11 -12.54 14.77
C GLY A 501 5.90 -11.25 14.99
N ASN A 502 5.81 -10.33 14.04
CA ASN A 502 6.45 -9.01 14.07
C ASN A 502 5.52 -7.94 13.46
N PHE A 503 5.82 -6.67 13.75
CA PHE A 503 5.14 -5.52 13.17
C PHE A 503 5.78 -5.14 11.84
N VAL A 504 5.22 -5.69 10.76
CA VAL A 504 5.73 -5.51 9.38
C VAL A 504 4.63 -5.09 8.40
N ASP A 505 3.37 -5.34 8.76
CA ASP A 505 2.20 -5.09 7.93
C ASP A 505 1.63 -3.69 8.21
N LEU A 506 0.75 -3.15 7.36
CA LEU A 506 0.26 -1.76 7.44
C LEU A 506 1.39 -0.73 7.64
N ASN A 507 2.46 -0.80 6.85
CA ASN A 507 3.67 0.04 7.01
C ASN A 507 4.38 -0.13 8.38
N GLY A 508 4.39 -1.36 8.93
CA GLY A 508 5.02 -1.65 10.24
C GLY A 508 4.15 -1.34 11.46
N LEU A 509 2.84 -1.20 11.28
CA LEU A 509 1.86 -0.95 12.34
C LEU A 509 1.03 -2.18 12.71
N ALA A 510 0.94 -3.18 11.83
CA ALA A 510 0.19 -4.41 12.06
C ALA A 510 1.09 -5.64 12.22
N TYR A 511 0.59 -6.58 13.02
CA TYR A 511 1.31 -7.77 13.46
C TYR A 511 0.94 -9.00 12.61
N ASN A 512 1.95 -9.71 12.12
CA ASN A 512 1.76 -10.84 11.19
C ASN A 512 1.81 -12.24 11.85
N GLY A 513 1.83 -12.31 13.19
CA GLY A 513 2.05 -13.56 13.91
C GLY A 513 0.86 -14.51 13.97
N GLY A 514 1.10 -15.77 13.64
CA GLY A 514 0.12 -16.85 13.69
C GLY A 514 0.10 -17.66 15.00
N THR A 515 -0.44 -18.87 14.90
CA THR A 515 -0.60 -19.87 15.97
C THR A 515 0.25 -21.11 15.78
N ASP A 516 0.75 -21.36 14.56
CA ASP A 516 1.72 -22.42 14.26
C ASP A 516 2.77 -21.92 13.24
N GLN A 517 3.59 -22.83 12.72
CA GLN A 517 4.60 -22.61 11.69
C GLN A 517 4.40 -23.65 10.58
N LYS A 518 3.20 -23.68 9.99
CA LYS A 518 2.93 -24.51 8.81
C LYS A 518 3.32 -23.76 7.54
N ASP A 519 3.83 -24.49 6.57
CA ASP A 519 4.08 -23.94 5.25
C ASP A 519 2.75 -23.59 4.57
N ALA A 520 2.80 -22.57 3.71
CA ALA A 520 1.63 -22.04 3.02
C ALA A 520 1.78 -22.18 1.50
N ASP A 521 0.66 -22.34 0.81
CA ASP A 521 0.61 -22.40 -0.65
C ASP A 521 -0.34 -21.31 -1.16
N TYR A 522 0.02 -20.66 -2.27
CA TYR A 522 -0.84 -19.74 -3.01
C TYR A 522 -0.93 -20.23 -4.45
N PHE A 523 -2.14 -20.31 -4.98
CA PHE A 523 -2.40 -20.64 -6.38
C PHE A 523 -3.30 -19.57 -6.98
N TYR A 524 -2.98 -19.16 -8.21
CA TYR A 524 -3.86 -18.29 -8.97
C TYR A 524 -3.99 -18.72 -10.43
N VAL A 525 -5.14 -18.40 -11.00
CA VAL A 525 -5.40 -18.45 -12.43
C VAL A 525 -6.13 -17.18 -12.82
N GLU A 526 -5.63 -16.50 -13.85
CA GLU A 526 -6.16 -15.24 -14.34
C GLU A 526 -6.49 -15.29 -15.83
N THR A 527 -7.51 -14.53 -16.21
CA THR A 527 -7.77 -14.12 -17.59
C THR A 527 -7.92 -12.61 -17.64
N ASP A 528 -7.21 -11.96 -18.58
CA ASP A 528 -7.32 -10.53 -18.89
C ASP A 528 -7.74 -10.38 -20.36
N ILE A 529 -8.87 -9.72 -20.61
CA ILE A 529 -9.33 -9.35 -21.94
C ILE A 529 -9.50 -7.84 -22.07
N ARG A 530 -8.96 -7.24 -23.13
CA ARG A 530 -9.12 -5.83 -23.50
C ARG A 530 -9.90 -5.72 -24.81
N PHE A 531 -10.70 -4.67 -24.97
CA PHE A 531 -11.54 -4.49 -26.18
C PHE A 531 -11.84 -3.04 -26.49
#